data_AF-A0A662ID73-F1
#
_entry.id   AF-A0A662ID73-F1
#
_cell.length_a   1.000
_cell.length_b   1.000
_cell.length_c   1.000
_cell.angle_alpha   90.00
_cell.angle_beta   90.00
_cell.angle_gamma   90.00
#
_symmetry.space_group_name_H-M   'P 1'
#
loop_
_entity.id
_entity.type
_entity.pdbx_description
1 polymer ?
#
loop_
_entity_poly.entity_id
_entity_poly.type
_entity_poly.pdbx_seq_one_letter_code
_entity_poly.pdbx_strand_id
1 'polypeptide(L)'
;MEMVAPSRVKGKKVTILAGKRLVQVTGATYEIRGGLKELGFKWDSLLRTWRYSAIRPGHFGTVPPDLVERVKELAEKAGLEVEVRRL
;
A
#
# COMPACT_ATOMS: atom_id res chain seq x y z
N MET A 1 12.60 -1.97 -17.55
CA MET A 1 11.43 -1.65 -16.71
C MET A 1 10.27 -1.36 -17.66
N GLU A 2 9.30 -2.26 -17.79
CA GLU A 2 8.09 -1.97 -18.56
C GLU A 2 7.29 -0.89 -17.84
N MET A 3 7.15 0.29 -18.47
CA MET A 3 6.14 1.27 -18.06
C MET A 3 4.77 0.67 -18.36
N VAL A 4 3.96 0.46 -17.32
CA VAL A 4 2.55 0.05 -17.49
C VAL A 4 1.85 1.13 -18.30
N ALA A 5 1.30 0.75 -19.47
CA ALA A 5 0.62 1.71 -20.34
C ALA A 5 -0.50 2.42 -19.56
N PRO A 6 -0.56 3.77 -19.55
CA PRO A 6 -1.48 4.55 -18.73
C PRO A 6 -2.97 4.27 -19.03
N SER A 7 -3.28 3.70 -20.20
CA SER A 7 -4.64 3.24 -20.55
C SER A 7 -5.15 2.08 -19.68
N ARG A 8 -4.25 1.31 -19.05
CA ARG A 8 -4.61 0.10 -18.28
C ARG A 8 -5.01 0.38 -16.82
N VAL A 9 -4.80 1.61 -16.35
CA VAL A 9 -4.99 2.04 -14.95
C VAL A 9 -6.11 3.08 -14.77
N LYS A 10 -6.66 3.61 -15.86
CA LYS A 10 -7.72 4.62 -15.81
C LYS A 10 -8.95 4.11 -15.02
N GLY A 11 -9.35 4.84 -13.97
CA GLY A 11 -10.47 4.51 -13.10
C GLY A 11 -10.19 3.41 -12.07
N LYS A 12 -8.94 2.93 -11.95
CA LYS A 12 -8.55 2.00 -10.89
C LYS A 12 -8.16 2.77 -9.63
N LYS A 13 -8.58 2.23 -8.49
CA LYS A 13 -8.38 2.83 -7.18
C LYS A 13 -7.69 1.89 -6.22
N VAL A 14 -6.82 2.45 -5.38
CA VAL A 14 -6.32 1.80 -4.17
C VAL A 14 -6.90 2.45 -2.93
N THR A 15 -7.15 1.64 -1.91
CA THR A 15 -7.57 2.12 -0.59
C THR A 15 -6.50 1.78 0.43
N ILE A 16 -6.03 2.81 1.15
CA ILE A 16 -5.05 2.71 2.23
C ILE A 16 -5.82 2.82 3.55
N LEU A 17 -5.85 1.74 4.32
CA LEU A 17 -6.38 1.71 5.68
C LEU A 17 -5.20 1.92 6.64
N ALA A 18 -5.16 3.06 7.32
CA ALA A 18 -4.02 3.46 8.14
C ALA A 18 -4.40 3.49 9.63
N GLY A 19 -3.64 2.74 10.44
CA GLY A 19 -3.72 2.75 11.89
C GLY A 19 -2.34 2.95 12.52
N LYS A 20 -2.29 3.17 13.84
CA LYS A 20 -1.04 3.47 14.58
C LYS A 20 0.05 2.39 14.42
N ARG A 21 -0.35 1.13 14.21
CA ARG A 21 0.52 -0.05 14.20
C ARG A 21 0.38 -0.93 12.96
N LEU A 22 -0.60 -0.64 12.11
CA LEU A 22 -0.93 -1.44 10.94
C LEU A 22 -1.31 -0.50 9.80
N VAL A 23 -0.81 -0.79 8.61
CA VAL A 23 -1.34 -0.23 7.36
C VAL A 23 -1.76 -1.38 6.47
N GLN A 24 -2.94 -1.26 5.88
CA GLN A 24 -3.42 -2.18 4.84
C GLN A 24 -3.62 -1.44 3.53
N VAL A 25 -3.24 -2.05 2.40
CA VAL A 25 -3.48 -1.53 1.06
C VAL A 25 -4.30 -2.56 0.28
N THR A 26 -5.43 -2.12 -0.26
CA THR A 26 -6.38 -2.96 -1.02
C THR A 26 -6.83 -2.27 -2.31
N GLY A 27 -7.63 -2.96 -3.12
CA GLY A 27 -8.06 -2.51 -4.44
C GLY A 27 -7.07 -2.90 -5.54
N ALA A 28 -6.84 -1.99 -6.48
CA ALA A 28 -5.97 -2.19 -7.64
C ALA A 28 -4.47 -2.09 -7.28
N THR A 29 -3.95 -3.10 -6.57
CA THR A 29 -2.58 -3.08 -6.04
C THR A 29 -1.54 -3.77 -6.93
N TYR A 30 -1.94 -4.31 -8.08
CA TYR A 30 -1.06 -5.10 -8.93
C TYR A 30 0.12 -4.28 -9.48
N GLU A 31 -0.18 -3.04 -9.89
CA GLU A 31 0.75 -2.11 -10.50
C GLU A 31 1.78 -1.57 -9.50
N ILE A 32 1.43 -1.53 -8.21
CA ILE A 32 2.30 -1.05 -7.12
C ILE A 32 2.88 -2.16 -6.24
N ARG A 33 2.59 -3.44 -6.54
CA ARG A 33 3.02 -4.58 -5.70
C ARG A 33 4.53 -4.65 -5.46
N GLY A 34 5.33 -4.20 -6.44
CA GLY A 34 6.79 -4.14 -6.32
C GLY A 34 7.22 -3.13 -5.26
N GLY A 35 6.76 -1.88 -5.38
CA GLY A 35 7.04 -0.84 -4.40
C GLY A 35 6.47 -1.14 -3.02
N LEU A 36 5.31 -1.80 -2.92
CA LEU A 36 4.77 -2.25 -1.63
C LEU A 36 5.71 -3.24 -0.93
N LYS A 37 6.32 -4.19 -1.67
CA LYS A 37 7.33 -5.10 -1.11
C LYS A 37 8.58 -4.35 -0.65
N GLU A 38 9.06 -3.37 -1.43
CA GLU A 38 10.21 -2.54 -1.08
C GLU A 38 9.96 -1.70 0.19
N LEU A 39 8.72 -1.26 0.39
CA LEU A 39 8.26 -0.58 1.61
C LEU A 39 8.04 -1.54 2.80
N GLY A 40 8.28 -2.84 2.62
CA GLY A 40 8.17 -3.86 3.66
C GLY A 40 6.76 -4.40 3.90
N PHE A 41 5.81 -4.14 3.00
CA PHE A 41 4.50 -4.77 3.07
C PHE A 41 4.59 -6.25 2.69
N LYS A 42 3.75 -7.05 3.33
CA LYS A 42 3.56 -8.47 3.02
C LYS A 42 2.14 -8.71 2.52
N TRP A 43 2.00 -9.55 1.50
CA TRP A 43 0.69 -9.97 1.03
C TRP A 43 0.02 -10.88 2.06
N ASP A 44 -1.20 -10.53 2.46
CA ASP A 44 -2.08 -11.34 3.27
C ASP A 44 -3.13 -11.98 2.35
N SER A 45 -3.00 -13.29 2.12
CA SER A 45 -3.89 -14.04 1.22
C SER A 45 -5.30 -14.19 1.75
N LEU A 46 -5.50 -14.16 3.07
CA LEU A 46 -6.81 -14.30 3.70
C LEU A 46 -7.62 -13.02 3.51
N LEU A 47 -6.99 -11.88 3.79
CA LEU A 47 -7.63 -10.57 3.65
C LEU A 47 -7.55 -10.01 2.24
N ARG A 48 -6.75 -10.63 1.36
CA ARG A 48 -6.43 -10.13 0.02
C ARG A 48 -5.94 -8.69 0.05
N THR A 49 -5.06 -8.38 1.03
CA THR A 49 -4.50 -7.04 1.21
C THR A 49 -2.98 -7.09 1.40
N TRP A 50 -2.30 -6.01 1.06
CA TRP A 50 -0.92 -5.80 1.49
C TRP A 50 -0.90 -5.22 2.89
N ARG A 51 -0.08 -5.76 3.79
CA ARG A 51 -0.02 -5.36 5.20
C ARG A 51 1.38 -4.96 5.62
N TYR A 52 1.49 -3.82 6.28
CA TYR A 52 2.65 -3.41 7.06
C TYR A 52 2.30 -3.48 8.54
N SER A 53 2.98 -4.34 9.30
CA SER A 53 2.84 -4.42 10.76
C SER A 53 4.07 -3.85 11.44
N ALA A 54 3.88 -2.82 12.25
CA ALA A 54 4.91 -2.28 13.13
C ALA A 54 5.13 -3.16 14.40
N ILE A 55 4.21 -4.11 14.63
CA ILE A 55 4.32 -5.10 15.70
C ILE A 55 5.03 -6.33 15.16
N ARG A 56 6.10 -6.75 15.86
CA ARG A 56 6.83 -7.99 15.63
C ARG A 56 7.10 -8.66 16.99
N PRO A 57 7.35 -9.98 17.05
CA PRO A 57 7.74 -10.62 18.31
C PRO A 57 8.91 -9.86 18.96
N GLY A 58 8.72 -9.39 20.19
CA GLY A 58 9.72 -8.60 20.93
C GLY A 58 9.85 -7.12 20.53
N HIS A 59 9.03 -6.60 19.59
CA HIS A 59 9.10 -5.21 19.17
C HIS A 59 7.70 -4.60 18.95
N PHE A 60 7.39 -3.57 19.73
CA PHE A 60 6.14 -2.79 19.65
C PHE A 60 6.43 -1.40 19.07
N GLY A 61 6.60 -1.35 17.75
CA GLY A 61 6.81 -0.09 17.05
C GLY A 61 5.50 0.63 16.70
N THR A 62 5.66 1.83 16.13
CA THR A 62 4.61 2.54 15.39
C THR A 62 4.92 2.48 13.90
N VAL A 63 3.87 2.63 13.09
CA VAL A 63 4.04 2.85 11.65
C VAL A 63 4.91 4.09 11.43
N PRO A 64 5.90 4.06 10.51
CA PRO A 64 6.66 5.26 10.15
C PRO A 64 5.72 6.38 9.68
N PRO A 65 5.91 7.63 10.13
CA PRO A 65 4.97 8.72 9.87
C PRO A 65 4.81 9.03 8.37
N ASP A 66 5.83 8.73 7.57
CA ASP A 66 5.89 8.94 6.11
C ASP A 66 5.34 7.75 5.31
N LEU A 67 5.04 6.61 5.93
CA LEU A 67 4.71 5.38 5.20
C LEU A 67 3.47 5.54 4.32
N VAL A 68 2.43 6.19 4.84
CA VAL A 68 1.17 6.41 4.10
C VAL A 68 1.41 7.32 2.90
N GLU A 69 2.19 8.39 3.06
CA GLU A 69 2.53 9.30 1.96
C GLU A 69 3.35 8.58 0.88
N ARG A 70 4.32 7.74 1.26
CA ARG A 70 5.09 6.95 0.30
C ARG A 70 4.24 5.96 -0.50
N VAL A 71 3.20 5.39 0.11
CA VAL A 71 2.24 4.53 -0.61
C VAL A 71 1.34 5.37 -1.55
N LYS A 72 0.92 6.57 -1.14
CA LYS A 72 0.18 7.49 -2.03
C LYS A 72 1.01 7.85 -3.25
N GLU A 73 2.25 8.31 -3.06
CA GLU A 73 3.14 8.66 -4.17
C GLU A 73 3.35 7.50 -5.13
N LEU A 74 3.51 6.28 -4.58
CA LEU A 74 3.66 5.07 -5.38
C LEU A 74 2.42 4.80 -6.25
N ALA A 75 1.22 4.99 -5.70
CA ALA A 75 -0.04 4.80 -6.41
C ALA A 75 -0.30 5.89 -7.45
N GLU A 76 -0.05 7.15 -7.11
CA GLU A 76 -0.20 8.29 -8.01
C GLU A 76 0.78 8.21 -9.20
N LYS A 77 2.04 7.82 -8.95
CA LYS A 77 3.03 7.55 -10.02
C LYS A 77 2.59 6.41 -10.95
N ALA A 78 1.82 5.46 -10.43
CA ALA A 78 1.23 4.39 -11.23
C ALA A 78 -0.10 4.79 -11.91
N GLY A 79 -0.56 6.04 -11.74
CA GLY A 79 -1.80 6.55 -12.33
C GLY A 79 -3.07 6.02 -11.64
N LEU A 80 -2.97 5.59 -10.38
CA LEU A 80 -4.10 5.06 -9.62
C LEU A 80 -4.74 6.18 -8.78
N GLU A 81 -6.07 6.11 -8.64
CA GLU A 81 -6.78 6.92 -7.66
C GLU A 81 -6.48 6.40 -6.24
N VAL A 82 -6.40 7.32 -5.27
CA VAL A 82 -6.04 6.98 -3.89
C VAL A 82 -7.14 7.41 -2.92
N GLU A 83 -7.55 6.48 -2.08
CA GLU A 83 -8.43 6.74 -0.95
C GLU A 83 -7.74 6.36 0.36
N VAL A 84 -7.72 7.26 1.33
CA VAL A 84 -7.17 6.98 2.66
C VAL A 84 -8.29 6.92 3.68
N ARG A 85 -8.33 5.86 4.46
CA ARG A 85 -9.23 5.70 5.61
C ARG A 85 -8.45 5.36 6.85
N ARG A 86 -8.99 5.75 8.00
CA ARG A 86 -8.44 5.38 9.30
C ARG A 86 -8.92 3.98 9.69
N LEU A 87 -8.00 3.15 10.20
CA LEU A 87 -8.30 1.87 10.87
C LEU A 87 -8.75 2.09 12.31
#